data_AF-A0A5B7JVV4-F1
#
_entry.id   AF-A0A5B7JVV4-F1
#
_cell.length_a   1.000
_cell.length_b   1.000
_cell.length_c   1.000
_cell.angle_alpha   90.00
_cell.angle_beta   90.00
_cell.angle_gamma   90.00
#
_symmetry.space_group_name_H-M   'P 1'
#
loop_
_entity.id
_entity.type
_entity.pdbx_description
1 polymer ?
#
loop_
_entity_poly.entity_id
_entity_poly.type
_entity_poly.pdbx_seq_one_letter_code
_entity_poly.pdbx_strand_id
1 'polypeptide(L)'
;MTSEPEPEVPVTKVARYDIDFSLCIICQGSGGVLIEKPNSHEKVLKFVHDRASYGDGDFSQMSRCLGDLTASDLISKNATWHRKCYQNTVHTQLTKRAKERFEKQIAARGSRRGSTQSHSSDGGTFTRSQSTPYVKEV
;
A
#
# COMPACT_ATOMS: atom_id res chain seq x y z
N MET A 1 11.65 -49.58 2.03
CA MET A 1 10.28 -49.01 1.99
C MET A 1 9.99 -48.42 3.35
N THR A 2 10.28 -47.14 3.53
CA THR A 2 9.75 -46.32 4.64
C THR A 2 10.04 -44.88 4.26
N SER A 3 9.14 -44.31 3.46
CA SER A 3 9.09 -42.86 3.28
C SER A 3 8.45 -42.29 4.55
N GLU A 4 9.27 -41.66 5.37
CA GLU A 4 8.85 -40.90 6.54
C GLU A 4 8.09 -39.65 6.06
N PRO A 5 6.81 -39.46 6.45
CA PRO A 5 6.11 -38.23 6.09
C PRO A 5 6.59 -37.09 6.99
N GLU A 6 7.20 -36.07 6.38
CA GLU A 6 7.52 -34.80 7.05
C GLU A 6 6.26 -34.19 7.67
N PRO A 7 6.33 -33.67 8.91
CA PRO A 7 5.21 -32.99 9.52
C PRO A 7 4.97 -31.65 8.83
N GLU A 8 3.84 -31.54 8.13
CA GLU A 8 3.34 -30.25 7.63
C GLU A 8 3.08 -29.33 8.84
N VAL A 9 4.02 -28.42 9.08
CA VAL A 9 3.88 -27.34 10.06
C VAL A 9 2.57 -26.60 9.77
N PRO A 10 1.63 -26.51 10.73
CA PRO A 10 0.42 -25.73 10.55
C PRO A 10 0.83 -24.25 10.51
N VAL A 11 0.92 -23.72 9.29
CA VAL A 11 1.08 -22.28 9.04
C VAL A 11 -0.17 -21.63 9.64
N THR A 12 0.00 -21.09 10.84
CA THR A 12 -1.03 -20.33 11.54
C THR A 12 -1.28 -19.09 10.69
N LYS A 13 -2.34 -19.14 9.87
CA LYS A 13 -2.81 -18.02 9.05
C LYS A 13 -3.30 -16.91 9.97
N VAL A 14 -2.40 -16.09 10.50
CA VAL A 14 -2.77 -15.04 11.44
C VAL A 14 -3.23 -13.80 10.68
N ALA A 15 -4.45 -13.85 10.12
CA ALA A 15 -5.20 -12.64 9.79
C ALA A 15 -5.52 -11.93 11.12
N ARG A 16 -4.75 -10.91 11.49
CA ARG A 16 -4.82 -10.28 12.83
C ARG A 16 -5.96 -9.27 13.02
N TYR A 17 -6.91 -9.16 12.09
CA TYR A 17 -8.09 -8.31 12.24
C TYR A 17 -9.31 -8.95 11.58
N ASP A 18 -10.46 -8.82 12.24
CA ASP A 18 -11.78 -9.24 11.78
C ASP A 18 -12.15 -8.43 10.52
N ILE A 19 -11.79 -8.95 9.35
CA ILE A 19 -12.21 -8.37 8.07
C ILE A 19 -13.64 -8.83 7.83
N ASP A 20 -14.55 -7.87 7.67
CA ASP A 20 -15.88 -8.17 7.19
C ASP A 20 -15.85 -8.29 5.65
N PHE A 21 -16.10 -9.50 5.14
CA PHE A 21 -16.12 -9.80 3.71
C PHE A 21 -17.40 -9.33 3.02
N SER A 22 -18.45 -8.99 3.80
CA SER A 22 -19.66 -8.34 3.29
C SER A 22 -19.43 -6.87 2.93
N LEU A 23 -18.37 -6.27 3.47
CA LEU A 23 -17.94 -4.91 3.18
C LEU A 23 -16.83 -4.90 2.13
N CYS A 24 -16.49 -3.70 1.65
CA CYS A 24 -15.36 -3.56 0.74
C CYS A 24 -14.06 -3.98 1.43
N ILE A 25 -13.43 -5.06 0.96
CA ILE A 25 -12.20 -5.57 1.59
C ILE A 25 -11.06 -4.54 1.59
N ILE A 26 -11.07 -3.57 0.67
CA ILE A 26 -10.01 -2.55 0.50
C ILE A 26 -10.19 -1.34 1.44
N CYS A 27 -11.41 -0.98 1.82
CA CYS A 27 -11.65 0.21 2.66
C CYS A 27 -12.52 -0.04 3.89
N GLN A 28 -13.02 -1.27 4.08
CA GLN A 28 -13.91 -1.68 5.17
C GLN A 28 -15.15 -0.78 5.34
N GLY A 29 -15.59 -0.13 4.26
CA GLY A 29 -16.76 0.77 4.25
C GLY A 29 -17.97 0.11 3.61
N SER A 30 -19.16 0.43 4.13
CA SER A 30 -20.47 -0.01 3.62
C SER A 30 -21.05 0.91 2.53
N GLY A 31 -20.35 1.98 2.16
CA GLY A 31 -20.85 3.01 1.25
C GLY A 31 -20.44 2.82 -0.21
N GLY A 32 -21.43 2.68 -1.10
CA GLY A 32 -21.25 2.68 -2.55
C GLY A 32 -21.69 1.38 -3.22
N VAL A 33 -21.39 1.25 -4.51
CA VAL A 33 -21.70 0.03 -5.27
C VAL A 33 -20.56 -0.97 -5.12
N LEU A 34 -20.83 -2.05 -4.39
CA LEU A 34 -19.96 -3.21 -4.26
C LEU A 34 -20.07 -4.10 -5.50
N ILE A 35 -18.96 -4.70 -5.90
CA ILE A 35 -18.94 -5.71 -6.96
C ILE A 35 -19.17 -7.06 -6.30
N GLU A 36 -20.34 -7.68 -6.56
CA GLU A 36 -20.77 -8.92 -5.91
C GLU A 36 -20.03 -10.17 -6.38
N LYS A 37 -19.41 -10.13 -7.58
CA LYS A 37 -18.65 -11.26 -8.14
C LYS A 37 -17.39 -10.80 -8.88
N PRO A 38 -16.38 -10.30 -8.16
CA PRO A 38 -15.13 -9.95 -8.80
C PRO A 38 -14.38 -11.22 -9.27
N ASN A 39 -13.65 -11.14 -10.39
CA ASN A 39 -12.78 -12.24 -10.87
C ASN A 39 -11.29 -11.97 -10.64
N SER A 40 -10.93 -10.77 -10.18
CA SER A 40 -9.56 -10.25 -10.16
C SER A 40 -8.91 -10.32 -8.77
N HIS A 41 -9.25 -11.33 -7.98
CA HIS A 41 -8.79 -11.50 -6.58
C HIS A 41 -7.26 -11.55 -6.46
N GLU A 42 -6.61 -12.37 -7.29
CA GLU A 42 -5.15 -12.51 -7.31
C GLU A 42 -4.47 -11.17 -7.61
N LYS A 43 -5.03 -10.41 -8.55
CA LYS A 43 -4.51 -9.09 -8.91
C LYS A 43 -4.63 -8.11 -7.74
N VAL A 44 -5.76 -8.09 -7.04
CA VAL A 44 -5.94 -7.22 -5.87
C VAL A 44 -4.93 -7.55 -4.79
N LEU A 45 -4.78 -8.84 -4.45
CA LEU A 45 -3.79 -9.28 -3.46
C LEU A 45 -2.37 -8.84 -3.84
N LYS A 46 -1.95 -9.11 -5.08
CA LYS A 46 -0.62 -8.71 -5.56
C LYS A 46 -0.38 -7.21 -5.41
N PHE A 47 -1.31 -6.37 -5.87
CA PHE A 47 -1.16 -4.92 -5.78
C PHE A 47 -1.17 -4.41 -4.34
N VAL A 48 -1.95 -5.03 -3.46
CA VAL A 48 -1.95 -4.70 -2.03
C VAL A 48 -0.59 -5.01 -1.40
N HIS A 49 -0.05 -6.21 -1.63
CA HIS A 49 1.27 -6.59 -1.12
C HIS A 49 2.40 -5.73 -1.70
N ASP A 50 2.37 -5.47 -3.02
CA ASP A 50 3.37 -4.61 -3.68
C ASP A 50 3.38 -3.22 -3.04
N ARG A 51 2.21 -2.58 -2.89
CA ARG A 51 2.13 -1.24 -2.27
C ARG A 51 2.50 -1.25 -0.79
N ALA A 52 2.11 -2.30 -0.06
CA ALA A 52 2.52 -2.49 1.33
C ALA A 52 4.05 -2.59 1.46
N SER A 53 4.72 -3.27 0.52
CA SER A 53 6.18 -3.42 0.50
C SER A 53 6.92 -2.10 0.27
N TYR A 54 6.28 -1.15 -0.43
CA TYR A 54 6.80 0.20 -0.64
C TYR A 54 6.52 1.16 0.53
N GLY A 55 5.93 0.67 1.62
CA GLY A 55 5.64 1.47 2.82
C GLY A 55 4.45 2.42 2.66
N ASP A 56 3.51 2.10 1.77
CA ASP A 56 2.24 2.83 1.66
C ASP A 56 1.33 2.46 2.84
N GLY A 57 1.17 3.39 3.80
CA GLY A 57 0.59 3.10 5.13
C GLY A 57 -0.78 2.44 5.10
N ASP A 58 -1.67 2.93 4.24
CA ASP A 58 -3.04 2.38 4.08
C ASP A 58 -2.99 0.92 3.60
N PHE A 59 -2.06 0.62 2.68
CA PHE A 59 -1.88 -0.72 2.12
C PHE A 59 -1.08 -1.64 3.04
N SER A 60 -0.17 -1.10 3.85
CA SER A 60 0.54 -1.88 4.87
C SER A 60 -0.40 -2.42 5.93
N GLN A 61 -1.38 -1.63 6.39
CA GLN A 61 -2.41 -2.13 7.30
C GLN A 61 -3.28 -3.18 6.60
N MET A 62 -3.74 -2.88 5.39
CA MET A 62 -4.56 -3.80 4.60
C MET A 62 -3.88 -5.15 4.37
N SER A 63 -2.60 -5.14 3.99
CA SER A 63 -1.80 -6.34 3.77
C SER A 63 -1.65 -7.18 5.04
N ARG A 64 -1.62 -6.55 6.22
CA ARG A 64 -1.58 -7.28 7.50
C ARG A 64 -2.92 -7.91 7.86
N CYS A 65 -4.02 -7.22 7.54
CA CYS A 65 -5.36 -7.76 7.76
C CYS A 65 -5.66 -8.92 6.81
N LEU A 66 -5.30 -8.79 5.53
CA LEU A 66 -5.44 -9.85 4.54
C LEU A 66 -4.46 -11.01 4.79
N GLY A 67 -3.31 -10.75 5.42
CA GLY A 67 -2.37 -11.79 5.86
C GLY A 67 -2.02 -12.76 4.73
N ASP A 68 -2.22 -14.06 5.00
CA ASP A 68 -1.94 -15.15 4.08
C ASP A 68 -3.19 -15.63 3.32
N LEU A 69 -4.23 -14.78 3.21
CA LEU A 69 -5.42 -15.13 2.45
C LEU A 69 -5.07 -15.30 0.98
N THR A 70 -5.46 -16.43 0.43
CA THR A 70 -5.30 -16.72 -0.99
C THR A 70 -6.47 -16.19 -1.80
N ALA A 71 -6.31 -16.11 -3.13
CA ALA A 71 -7.41 -15.79 -4.03
C ALA A 71 -8.59 -16.77 -3.86
N SER A 72 -8.31 -18.05 -3.58
CA SER A 72 -9.33 -19.06 -3.28
C SER A 72 -10.11 -18.72 -2.02
N ASP A 73 -9.43 -18.32 -0.94
CA ASP A 73 -10.08 -17.92 0.31
C ASP A 73 -11.00 -16.70 0.11
N LEU A 74 -10.58 -15.73 -0.71
CA LEU A 74 -11.41 -14.57 -1.05
C LEU A 74 -12.66 -14.96 -1.86
N ILE A 75 -12.52 -15.89 -2.80
CA ILE A 75 -13.66 -16.42 -3.58
C ILE A 75 -14.63 -17.16 -2.66
N SER A 76 -14.12 -18.06 -1.80
CA SER A 76 -14.96 -18.83 -0.86
C SER A 76 -15.72 -17.94 0.12
N LYS A 77 -15.15 -16.79 0.49
CA LYS A 77 -15.76 -15.82 1.40
C LYS A 77 -16.59 -14.75 0.69
N ASN A 78 -16.77 -14.85 -0.64
CA ASN A 78 -17.48 -13.86 -1.47
C ASN A 78 -17.00 -12.42 -1.24
N ALA A 79 -15.68 -12.24 -1.20
CA ALA A 79 -15.08 -10.95 -0.94
C ALA A 79 -15.53 -9.90 -1.98
N THR A 80 -16.04 -8.77 -1.48
CA THR A 80 -16.51 -7.68 -2.34
C THR A 80 -15.61 -6.44 -2.23
N TRP A 81 -15.69 -5.57 -3.24
CA TRP A 81 -15.05 -4.27 -3.18
C TRP A 81 -15.75 -3.24 -4.05
N HIS A 82 -15.57 -1.96 -3.71
CA HIS A 82 -16.02 -0.87 -4.56
C HIS A 82 -15.21 -0.82 -5.85
N ARG A 83 -15.88 -0.46 -6.96
CA ARG A 83 -15.21 -0.24 -8.25
C ARG A 83 -14.07 0.78 -8.15
N LYS A 84 -14.29 1.88 -7.42
CA LYS A 84 -13.29 2.94 -7.20
C LYS A 84 -12.10 2.42 -6.40
N CYS A 85 -12.34 1.63 -5.35
CA CYS A 85 -11.28 1.03 -4.55
C CYS A 85 -10.43 0.09 -5.39
N TYR A 86 -11.05 -0.77 -6.21
CA TYR A 86 -10.33 -1.63 -7.14
C TYR A 86 -9.44 -0.81 -8.10
N GLN A 87 -10.03 0.20 -8.77
CA GLN A 87 -9.30 1.05 -9.72
C GLN A 87 -8.09 1.72 -9.07
N ASN A 88 -8.23 2.25 -7.86
CA ASN A 88 -7.14 2.87 -7.12
C ASN A 88 -6.05 1.87 -6.71
N THR A 89 -6.45 0.66 -6.30
CA THR A 89 -5.52 -0.40 -5.90
C THR A 89 -4.68 -0.86 -7.09
N VAL A 90 -5.30 -1.10 -8.24
CA VAL A 90 -4.60 -1.58 -9.45
C VAL A 90 -4.01 -0.45 -10.31
N HIS A 91 -4.04 0.80 -9.83
CA HIS A 91 -3.55 1.95 -10.58
C HIS A 91 -2.02 1.93 -10.67
N THR A 92 -1.50 1.44 -11.80
CA THR A 92 -0.06 1.22 -12.03
C THR A 92 0.80 2.45 -11.76
N GLN A 93 0.37 3.65 -12.12
CA GLN A 93 1.13 4.87 -11.83
C GLN A 93 1.21 5.21 -10.33
N LEU A 94 0.19 4.87 -9.54
CA LEU A 94 0.24 5.08 -8.09
C LEU A 94 1.22 4.10 -7.47
N THR A 95 1.19 2.84 -7.89
CA THR A 95 2.18 1.83 -7.49
C THR A 95 3.60 2.23 -7.86
N LYS A 96 3.81 2.72 -9.09
CA LYS A 96 5.12 3.20 -9.56
C LYS A 96 5.63 4.37 -8.71
N ARG A 97 4.78 5.37 -8.43
CA ARG A 97 5.13 6.50 -7.57
C ARG A 97 5.45 6.05 -6.14
N ALA A 98 4.73 5.08 -5.60
CA ALA A 98 5.01 4.51 -4.29
C ALA A 98 6.39 3.84 -4.27
N LYS A 99 6.70 3.02 -5.29
CA LYS A 99 8.02 2.39 -5.48
C LYS A 99 9.15 3.41 -5.58
N GLU A 100 9.00 4.44 -6.42
CA GLU A 100 10.01 5.49 -6.60
C GLU A 100 10.28 6.25 -5.30
N ARG A 101 9.24 6.55 -4.51
CA ARG A 101 9.42 7.19 -3.18
C ARG A 101 10.18 6.27 -2.23
N PHE A 102 9.83 4.98 -2.20
CA PHE A 102 10.50 4.00 -1.37
C PHE A 102 11.99 3.88 -1.74
N GLU A 103 12.31 3.73 -3.03
CA GLU A 103 13.69 3.66 -3.53
C GLU A 103 14.49 4.92 -3.18
N LYS A 104 13.91 6.11 -3.35
CA LYS A 104 14.54 7.37 -2.92
C LYS A 104 14.82 7.41 -1.43
N GLN A 105 13.91 6.91 -0.59
CA GLN A 105 14.13 6.84 0.85
C GLN A 105 15.25 5.85 1.22
N ILE A 106 15.32 4.70 0.56
CA ILE A 106 16.40 3.72 0.77
C ILE A 106 17.74 4.30 0.33
N ALA A 107 17.82 4.92 -0.85
CA ALA A 107 19.04 5.57 -1.34
C ALA A 107 19.52 6.69 -0.40
N ALA A 108 18.60 7.55 0.06
CA ALA A 108 18.91 8.63 0.99
C ALA A 108 19.38 8.12 2.37
N ARG A 109 18.93 6.93 2.80
CA ARG A 109 19.43 6.27 4.02
C ARG A 109 20.79 5.62 3.81
N GLY A 110 21.04 5.04 2.63
CA GLY A 110 22.33 4.48 2.24
C GLY A 110 23.45 5.52 2.20
N SER A 111 23.18 6.74 1.74
CA SER A 111 24.17 7.84 1.74
C SER A 111 24.58 8.35 3.13
N ARG A 112 23.79 8.11 4.20
CA ARG A 112 24.11 8.62 5.55
C ARG A 112 25.13 7.78 6.31
N ARG A 113 25.55 6.62 5.81
CA ARG A 113 26.57 5.76 6.46
C ARG A 113 28.02 6.15 6.13
N GLY A 114 28.26 7.25 5.42
CA GLY A 114 29.60 7.66 4.97
C GLY A 114 29.86 9.16 5.03
N SER A 115 29.26 9.92 5.94
CA SER A 115 29.62 11.34 6.13
C SER A 115 30.00 11.61 7.57
N THR A 116 31.27 11.31 7.86
CA THR A 116 32.04 12.07 8.84
C THR A 116 31.93 13.56 8.51
N GLN A 117 31.72 14.35 9.55
CA GLN A 117 31.62 15.82 9.61
C GLN A 117 32.28 16.59 8.45
N SER A 118 31.48 17.47 7.82
CA SER A 118 31.94 18.80 7.43
C SER A 118 30.74 19.74 7.48
N HIS A 119 30.62 20.49 8.58
CA HIS A 119 29.68 21.58 8.70
C HIS A 119 30.27 22.75 7.91
N SER A 120 30.01 22.79 6.61
CA SER A 120 30.33 23.94 5.76
C SER A 120 29.03 24.70 5.50
N SER A 121 28.88 25.81 6.22
CA SER A 121 27.87 26.82 5.98
C SER A 121 28.07 27.39 4.58
N ASP A 122 27.10 27.28 3.68
CA ASP A 122 26.99 28.21 2.55
C ASP A 122 25.56 28.30 2.02
N GLY A 123 25.16 29.52 1.67
CA GLY A 123 23.79 29.96 1.55
C GLY A 123 23.08 29.47 0.28
N GLY A 124 21.83 29.02 0.45
CA GLY A 124 20.87 28.82 -0.63
C GLY A 124 19.67 29.74 -0.43
N THR A 125 19.71 30.90 -1.07
CA THR A 125 18.65 31.92 -1.16
C THR A 125 17.27 31.33 -1.49
N PHE A 126 16.36 31.38 -0.52
CA PHE A 126 14.94 31.16 -0.73
C PHE A 126 14.33 32.45 -1.31
N THR A 127 14.13 32.51 -2.63
CA THR A 127 13.34 33.59 -3.25
C THR A 127 11.86 33.33 -2.96
N ARG A 128 11.40 33.89 -1.84
CA ARG A 128 9.98 33.98 -1.47
C ARG A 128 9.34 35.05 -2.36
N SER A 129 8.64 34.64 -3.42
CA SER A 129 7.82 35.56 -4.22
C SER A 129 6.76 36.21 -3.33
N GLN A 130 6.89 37.52 -3.10
CA GLN A 130 5.83 38.32 -2.49
C GLN A 130 4.85 38.72 -3.57
N SER A 131 3.64 38.19 -3.54
CA SER A 131 2.51 38.71 -4.31
C SER A 131 2.05 40.03 -3.66
N THR A 132 2.13 41.13 -4.41
CA THR A 132 1.54 42.41 -3.99
C THR A 132 0.01 42.34 -4.07
N PRO A 133 -0.74 42.91 -3.11
CA PRO A 133 -2.18 42.98 -3.20
C PRO A 133 -2.61 44.02 -4.25
N TYR A 134 -3.59 43.64 -5.07
CA TYR A 134 -4.22 44.49 -6.08
C TYR A 134 -5.03 45.62 -5.41
N VAL A 135 -4.66 46.87 -5.66
CA VAL A 135 -5.42 48.05 -5.24
C VAL A 135 -6.33 48.47 -6.39
N LYS A 136 -7.64 48.48 -6.14
CA LYS A 136 -8.66 48.96 -7.08
C LYS A 136 -8.90 50.43 -6.77
N GLU A 137 -8.43 51.34 -7.62
CA GLU A 137 -8.78 52.76 -7.51
C GLU A 137 -10.22 52.98 -8.02
N VAL A 138 -10.94 53.85 -7.30
CA VAL A 138 -12.32 54.28 -7.54
C VAL A 138 -12.31 55.63 -8.23
#